data_AF-A0A831PPM0-F1
#
_entry.id   AF-A0A831PPM0-F1
#
_cell.length_a   1.000
_cell.length_b   1.000
_cell.length_c   1.000
_cell.angle_alpha   90.00
_cell.angle_beta   90.00
_cell.angle_gamma   90.00
#
_symmetry.space_group_name_H-M   'P 1'
#
loop_
_entity.id
_entity.type
_entity.pdbx_description
1 polymer ?
#
loop_
_entity_poly.entity_id
_entity_poly.type
_entity_poly.pdbx_seq_one_letter_code
_entity_poly.pdbx_strand_id
1 'polypeptide(L)'
;MKNSKANVIKSGSITILGIESSCDDTSAAIIRDKVILSNVVAGQKVHEEYGGVVPELASRAHQQNIIPVVDRAIARAGITKDEISAVAFTRGPGLLGSLLVGTSFAKG
;
A
#
# COMPACT_ATOMS: atom_id res chain seq x y z
N MET A 1 45.55 -21.60 -13.10
CA MET A 1 44.12 -21.47 -13.46
C MET A 1 43.49 -20.46 -12.52
N LYS A 2 43.06 -19.30 -13.03
CA LYS A 2 42.40 -18.25 -12.25
C LYS A 2 40.93 -18.63 -12.09
N ASN A 3 40.51 -19.08 -10.91
CA ASN A 3 39.09 -19.19 -10.58
C ASN A 3 38.60 -17.80 -10.16
N SER A 4 37.97 -17.10 -11.11
CA SER A 4 37.15 -15.93 -10.79
C SER A 4 35.99 -16.40 -9.93
N LYS A 5 36.02 -16.07 -8.64
CA LYS A 5 34.81 -16.07 -7.84
C LYS A 5 33.93 -14.96 -8.42
N ALA A 6 32.98 -15.35 -9.28
CA ALA A 6 31.88 -14.50 -9.64
C ALA A 6 31.27 -13.99 -8.33
N ASN A 7 31.32 -12.68 -8.15
CA ASN A 7 30.75 -12.00 -7.00
C ASN A 7 29.23 -12.14 -7.15
N VAL A 8 28.67 -13.25 -6.64
CA VAL A 8 27.22 -13.41 -6.54
C VAL A 8 26.77 -12.35 -5.56
N ILE A 9 26.27 -11.23 -6.08
CA ILE A 9 25.60 -10.23 -5.28
C ILE A 9 24.47 -10.99 -4.58
N LYS A 10 24.55 -11.12 -3.25
CA LYS A 10 23.38 -11.49 -2.45
C LYS A 10 22.37 -10.39 -2.74
N SER A 11 21.42 -10.67 -3.63
CA SER A 11 20.26 -9.80 -3.81
C SER A 11 19.58 -9.72 -2.45
N GLY A 12 19.63 -8.56 -1.80
CA GLY A 12 18.81 -8.32 -0.61
C GLY A 12 17.34 -8.59 -0.97
N SER A 13 16.56 -9.11 -0.02
CA SER A 13 15.12 -9.29 -0.21
C SER A 13 14.47 -7.93 -0.45
N ILE A 14 13.63 -7.84 -1.49
CA ILE A 14 12.93 -6.60 -1.82
C ILE A 14 11.64 -6.55 -1.02
N THR A 15 11.44 -5.49 -0.24
CA THR A 15 10.20 -5.27 0.51
C THR A 15 9.42 -4.12 -0.11
N ILE A 16 8.17 -4.35 -0.48
CA ILE A 16 7.28 -3.38 -1.12
C ILE A 16 6.12 -3.07 -0.18
N LEU A 17 5.85 -1.79 0.04
CA LEU A 17 4.57 -1.30 0.58
C LEU A 17 3.62 -1.06 -0.59
N GLY A 18 2.54 -1.83 -0.68
CA GLY A 18 1.46 -1.61 -1.65
C GLY A 18 0.32 -0.80 -1.02
N ILE A 19 -0.25 0.15 -1.76
CA ILE A 19 -1.37 1.01 -1.33
C ILE A 19 -2.48 0.97 -2.37
N GLU A 20 -3.70 0.72 -1.92
CA GLU A 20 -4.91 0.72 -2.74
C GLU A 20 -5.94 1.73 -2.17
N SER A 21 -6.48 2.56 -3.06
CA SER A 21 -7.36 3.70 -2.73
C SER A 21 -8.20 4.14 -3.95
N SER A 22 -8.58 3.21 -4.84
CA SER A 22 -9.29 3.54 -6.08
C SER A 22 -10.78 3.79 -5.88
N CYS A 23 -11.42 3.14 -4.90
CA CYS A 23 -12.87 3.15 -4.73
C CYS A 23 -13.30 3.36 -3.26
N ASP A 24 -13.70 2.30 -2.55
CA ASP A 24 -14.38 2.37 -1.25
C ASP A 24 -13.64 1.61 -0.13
N ASP A 25 -12.41 1.20 -0.36
CA ASP A 25 -11.53 0.57 0.61
C ASP A 25 -10.15 1.24 0.65
N THR A 26 -9.67 1.56 1.85
CA THR A 26 -8.29 2.01 2.03
C THR A 26 -7.46 0.83 2.48
N SER A 27 -6.49 0.42 1.66
CA SER A 27 -5.77 -0.82 1.89
C SER A 27 -4.27 -0.63 1.78
N ALA A 28 -3.53 -1.34 2.63
CA ALA A 28 -2.08 -1.42 2.56
C ALA A 28 -1.58 -2.84 2.82
N ALA A 29 -0.56 -3.24 2.07
CA ALA A 29 0.07 -4.55 2.20
C ALA A 29 1.60 -4.42 2.20
N ILE A 30 2.26 -5.27 2.99
CA ILE A 30 3.71 -5.44 2.95
C ILE A 30 4.02 -6.76 2.25
N ILE A 31 4.77 -6.69 1.16
CA ILE A 31 5.19 -7.85 0.38
C ILE A 31 6.71 -7.92 0.43
N ARG A 32 7.27 -9.08 0.77
CA ARG A 32 8.71 -9.37 0.70
C ARG A 32 8.95 -10.45 -0.33
N ASP A 33 9.59 -10.08 -1.43
CA ASP A 33 9.77 -10.90 -2.63
C ASP A 33 8.44 -11.45 -3.17
N LYS A 34 8.06 -12.68 -2.79
CA LYS A 34 6.83 -13.36 -3.22
C LYS A 34 5.86 -13.63 -2.07
N VAL A 35 6.17 -13.15 -0.87
CA VAL A 35 5.41 -13.44 0.36
C VAL A 35 4.71 -12.17 0.82
N ILE A 36 3.41 -12.28 1.07
CA ILE A 36 2.63 -11.22 1.73
C ILE A 36 2.88 -11.35 3.23
N LEU A 37 3.56 -10.38 3.82
CA LEU A 37 3.82 -10.31 5.26
C LEU A 37 2.63 -9.74 6.02
N SER A 38 1.90 -8.81 5.41
CA SER A 38 0.66 -8.27 5.97
C SER A 38 -0.26 -7.72 4.88
N ASN A 39 -1.55 -7.68 5.18
CA ASN A 39 -2.58 -7.02 4.39
C ASN A 39 -3.62 -6.42 5.34
N VAL A 40 -3.87 -5.12 5.23
CA VAL A 40 -4.80 -4.37 6.09
C VAL A 40 -5.77 -3.62 5.20
N VAL A 41 -7.06 -3.77 5.48
CA VAL A 41 -8.15 -3.15 4.72
C VAL A 41 -9.03 -2.37 5.69
N ALA A 42 -9.34 -1.12 5.36
CA ALA A 42 -10.35 -0.30 6.00
C ALA A 42 -11.47 0.00 4.98
N GLY A 43 -12.55 -0.77 5.05
CA GLY A 43 -13.72 -0.61 4.19
C GLY A 43 -14.67 0.50 4.65
N GLN A 44 -15.55 0.95 3.76
CA GLN A 44 -16.42 2.11 3.95
C GLN A 44 -17.91 1.73 3.85
N LYS A 45 -18.47 1.20 4.95
CA LYS A 45 -19.87 0.74 4.99
C LYS A 45 -20.92 1.84 4.74
N VAL A 46 -20.53 3.11 4.89
CA VAL A 46 -21.43 4.26 4.69
C VAL A 46 -22.10 4.28 3.32
N HIS A 47 -21.45 3.74 2.28
CA HIS A 47 -22.01 3.69 0.92
C HIS A 47 -23.22 2.77 0.78
N GLU A 48 -23.39 1.79 1.68
CA GLU A 48 -24.54 0.88 1.70
C GLU A 48 -25.85 1.66 1.93
N GLU A 49 -25.81 2.73 2.73
CA GLU A 49 -26.96 3.59 3.03
C GLU A 49 -27.41 4.43 1.82
N TYR A 50 -26.52 4.67 0.86
CA TYR A 50 -26.77 5.47 -0.35
C TYR A 50 -27.03 4.61 -1.59
N GLY A 51 -26.99 3.29 -1.46
CA GLY A 51 -27.18 2.36 -2.59
C GLY A 51 -26.04 2.36 -3.61
N GLY A 52 -24.87 2.88 -3.23
CA GLY A 52 -23.71 2.99 -4.12
C GLY A 52 -22.63 3.90 -3.56
N VAL A 53 -21.46 3.87 -4.20
CA VAL A 53 -20.29 4.64 -3.76
C VAL A 53 -20.52 6.14 -3.97
N VAL A 54 -20.42 6.90 -2.89
CA VAL A 54 -20.44 8.37 -2.90
C VAL A 54 -18.99 8.89 -2.98
N PRO A 55 -18.56 9.48 -4.10
CA PRO A 55 -17.14 9.77 -4.32
C PRO A 55 -16.48 10.71 -3.31
N GLU A 56 -17.24 11.67 -2.78
CA GLU A 56 -16.76 12.61 -1.77
C GLU A 56 -16.48 11.91 -0.43
N LEU A 57 -17.42 11.08 0.04
CA LEU A 57 -17.26 10.29 1.26
C LEU A 57 -16.09 9.31 1.12
N ALA A 58 -15.94 8.72 -0.06
CA ALA A 58 -14.82 7.84 -0.35
C ALA A 58 -13.46 8.52 -0.22
N SER A 59 -13.33 9.69 -0.84
CA SER A 59 -12.11 10.50 -0.78
C SER A 59 -11.76 10.87 0.67
N ARG A 60 -12.75 11.28 1.47
CA ARG A 60 -12.55 11.61 2.90
C ARG A 60 -12.12 10.41 3.72
N ALA A 61 -12.74 9.26 3.50
CA ALA A 61 -12.40 8.04 4.20
C ALA A 61 -10.96 7.59 3.88
N HIS A 62 -10.48 7.72 2.65
CA HIS A 62 -9.06 7.47 2.33
C HIS A 62 -8.13 8.42 3.08
N GLN A 63 -8.43 9.73 3.11
CA GLN A 63 -7.59 10.70 3.84
C GLN A 63 -7.48 10.36 5.33
N GLN A 64 -8.58 9.91 5.94
CA GLN A 64 -8.62 9.52 7.35
C GLN A 64 -7.88 8.20 7.61
N ASN A 65 -7.95 7.25 6.68
CA ASN A 65 -7.51 5.88 6.93
C ASN A 65 -6.10 5.56 6.40
N ILE A 66 -5.52 6.35 5.50
CA ILE A 66 -4.28 5.94 4.81
C ILE A 66 -3.10 5.76 5.77
N ILE A 67 -2.90 6.69 6.71
CA ILE A 67 -1.85 6.59 7.74
C ILE A 67 -2.09 5.37 8.67
N PRO A 68 -3.25 5.23 9.35
CA PRO A 68 -3.46 4.13 10.28
C PRO A 68 -3.51 2.75 9.60
N VAL A 69 -3.87 2.67 8.32
CA VAL A 69 -3.81 1.42 7.56
C VAL A 69 -2.35 1.03 7.26
N VAL A 70 -1.53 1.98 6.81
CA VAL A 70 -0.10 1.74 6.54
C VAL A 70 0.67 1.40 7.81
N ASP A 71 0.49 2.16 8.89
CA ASP A 71 1.18 1.90 10.16
C ASP A 71 0.81 0.50 10.71
N ARG A 72 -0.47 0.10 10.60
CA ARG A 72 -0.90 -1.26 10.97
C ARG A 72 -0.31 -2.34 10.06
N ALA A 73 -0.17 -2.08 8.76
CA ALA A 73 0.43 -3.03 7.83
C ALA A 73 1.91 -3.26 8.16
N ILE A 74 2.66 -2.19 8.44
CA ILE A 74 4.07 -2.26 8.86
C ILE A 74 4.19 -3.02 10.19
N ALA A 75 3.38 -2.66 11.19
CA ALA A 75 3.40 -3.32 12.49
C ALA A 75 3.06 -4.82 12.40
N ARG A 76 2.05 -5.21 11.62
CA ARG A 76 1.68 -6.62 11.42
C ARG A 76 2.73 -7.41 10.65
N ALA A 77 3.45 -6.77 9.74
CA ALA A 77 4.54 -7.40 9.01
C ALA A 77 5.79 -7.60 9.88
N GLY A 78 5.87 -6.94 11.04
CA GLY A 78 7.00 -7.04 11.96
C GLY A 78 8.29 -6.43 11.42
N ILE A 79 8.18 -5.39 10.59
CA ILE A 79 9.32 -4.69 9.97
C ILE A 79 9.38 -3.23 10.42
N THR A 80 10.53 -2.59 10.20
CA THR A 80 10.66 -1.12 10.31
C THR A 80 10.43 -0.43 8.96
N LYS A 81 10.20 0.89 8.98
CA LYS A 81 10.06 1.71 7.77
C LYS A 81 11.31 1.66 6.87
N ASP A 82 12.49 1.54 7.48
CA ASP A 82 13.78 1.50 6.76
C ASP A 82 14.00 0.21 5.96
N GLU A 83 13.22 -0.84 6.22
CA GLU A 83 13.27 -2.08 5.44
C GLU A 83 12.46 -2.01 4.13
N ILE A 84 11.63 -0.96 3.94
CA ILE A 84 10.82 -0.78 2.74
C ILE A 84 11.70 -0.29 1.59
N SER A 85 11.79 -1.11 0.54
CA SER A 85 12.60 -0.83 -0.65
C SER A 85 11.88 0.04 -1.67
N ALA A 86 10.54 -0.07 -1.73
CA ALA A 86 9.70 0.70 -2.66
C ALA A 86 8.27 0.84 -2.14
N VAL A 87 7.60 1.89 -2.62
CA VAL A 87 6.17 2.11 -2.41
C VAL A 87 5.45 1.96 -3.76
N ALA A 88 4.53 1.01 -3.84
CA ALA A 88 3.62 0.82 -4.96
C ALA A 88 2.24 1.38 -4.59
N PHE A 89 1.58 2.03 -5.54
CA PHE A 89 0.26 2.61 -5.32
C PHE A 89 -0.60 2.51 -6.57
N THR A 90 -1.90 2.49 -6.38
CA THR A 90 -2.86 2.47 -7.48
C THR A 90 -2.89 3.83 -8.19
N ARG A 91 -2.43 3.84 -9.43
CA ARG A 91 -2.45 5.04 -10.29
C ARG A 91 -3.81 5.24 -10.99
N GLY A 92 -4.57 4.18 -11.16
CA GLY A 92 -5.86 4.15 -11.86
C GLY A 92 -6.11 2.82 -12.58
N PRO A 93 -7.33 2.59 -13.10
CA PRO A 93 -8.50 3.48 -13.02
C PRO A 93 -9.08 3.60 -11.60
N GLY A 94 -9.95 4.58 -11.35
CA GLY A 94 -10.55 4.81 -10.03
C GLY A 94 -11.18 6.20 -9.89
N LEU A 95 -11.73 6.48 -8.70
CA LEU A 95 -12.29 7.78 -8.34
C LEU A 95 -11.18 8.81 -8.17
N LEU A 96 -11.27 9.93 -8.87
CA LEU A 96 -10.19 10.94 -8.92
C LEU A 96 -9.76 11.41 -7.53
N GLY A 97 -10.71 11.76 -6.67
CA GLY A 97 -10.42 12.21 -5.30
C GLY A 97 -9.71 11.14 -4.47
N SER A 98 -10.17 9.89 -4.57
CA SER A 98 -9.56 8.73 -3.90
C SER A 98 -8.14 8.46 -4.39
N LEU A 99 -7.92 8.42 -5.72
CA LEU A 99 -6.60 8.20 -6.34
C LEU A 99 -5.58 9.29 -5.95
N LEU A 100 -6.03 10.54 -5.79
CA LEU A 100 -5.17 11.65 -5.37
C LEU A 100 -4.65 11.47 -3.95
N VAL A 101 -5.42 10.84 -3.05
CA VAL A 101 -4.98 10.54 -1.68
C VAL A 101 -3.83 9.54 -1.70
N GLY A 102 -4.01 8.39 -2.36
CA GLY A 102 -2.97 7.37 -2.50
C GLY A 102 -1.72 7.90 -3.21
N THR A 103 -1.90 8.68 -4.28
CA THR A 103 -0.78 9.29 -5.01
C THR A 103 -0.01 10.30 -4.16
N SER A 104 -0.71 11.13 -3.38
CA SER A 104 -0.07 12.11 -2.51
C SER A 104 0.71 11.44 -1.39
N PHE A 105 0.12 10.43 -0.75
CA PHE A 105 0.79 9.67 0.31
C PHE A 105 2.03 8.92 -0.21
N ALA A 106 1.96 8.30 -1.40
CA ALA A 106 3.08 7.55 -1.93
C ALA A 106 4.26 8.43 -2.38
N LYS A 107 4.04 9.72 -2.63
CA LYS A 107 5.06 10.67 -3.09
C LYS A 107 5.66 11.54 -2.00
N GLY A 108 4.89 11.83 -0.95
CA GLY A 108 5.28 12.72 0.15
C GLY A 108 6.10 11.99 1.21
#